data_AF-A0A966J4I2-F1
#
_entry.id   AF-A0A966J4I2-F1
#
_cell.length_a   1.000
_cell.length_b   1.000
_cell.length_c   1.000
_cell.angle_alpha   90.00
_cell.angle_beta   90.00
_cell.angle_gamma   90.00
#
_symmetry.space_group_name_H-M   'P 1'
#
loop_
_entity.id
_entity.type
_entity.pdbx_description
1 polymer ?
#
loop_
_entity_poly.entity_id
_entity_poly.type
_entity_poly.pdbx_seq_one_letter_code
_entity_poly.pdbx_strand_id
1 'polypeptide(L)'
;METPTGAPEMTDDDPTPPSGTRVDVDVDVNGAREPGRDRRGPIQRIRDWSAREWDGPRIWRFALTAFSLVFTTTIVMNVVHLNPLSPGSDLIFDDNTPTGGDFGAHVWGPAFLRDHLLPSWRLNGWSMDWYAGMPVYRFYMVLPALAIVLVDTVLPYGVAMKLVGVIGLITFPIACWAFGRLARFAYPIPEMFAFAGLAFVLDESFTIYGGNLKSTMAGEFS
;
A
#
# COMPACT_ATOMS: atom_id res chain seq x y z
N MET A 1 78.78 61.08 29.84
CA MET A 1 78.17 60.54 31.08
C MET A 1 76.70 60.36 30.77
N GLU A 2 76.31 59.19 30.27
CA GLU A 2 75.84 58.01 31.02
C GLU A 2 74.32 57.88 30.82
N THR A 3 73.89 56.82 30.13
CA THR A 3 72.63 56.11 30.42
C THR A 3 72.83 55.34 31.73
N PRO A 4 71.79 55.12 32.59
CA PRO A 4 70.89 53.97 32.38
C PRO A 4 69.44 54.04 32.95
N THR A 5 68.59 53.23 32.32
CA THR A 5 67.50 52.33 32.80
C THR A 5 66.41 52.77 33.80
N GLY A 6 65.15 52.48 33.45
CA GLY A 6 64.03 52.26 34.38
C GLY A 6 62.68 52.09 33.66
N ALA A 7 62.27 50.86 33.35
CA ALA A 7 60.92 50.55 32.85
C ALA A 7 59.93 50.36 34.02
N PRO A 8 58.62 50.65 33.81
CA PRO A 8 57.59 49.92 34.54
C PRO A 8 56.50 49.36 33.60
N GLU A 9 56.43 48.02 33.62
CA GLU A 9 55.26 47.16 33.85
C GLU A 9 53.92 47.44 33.14
N MET A 10 53.62 46.55 32.20
CA MET A 10 52.35 46.31 31.50
C MET A 10 51.36 45.65 32.47
N THR A 11 50.25 46.33 32.79
CA THR A 11 49.10 45.73 33.46
C THR A 11 47.99 45.48 32.45
N ASP A 12 47.77 44.20 32.17
CA ASP A 12 46.63 43.64 31.44
C ASP A 12 45.34 43.85 32.25
N ASP A 13 44.43 44.70 31.76
CA ASP A 13 43.02 44.69 32.18
C ASP A 13 42.20 44.00 31.08
N ASP A 14 42.03 42.69 31.25
CA ASP A 14 41.21 41.80 30.43
C ASP A 14 39.70 42.01 30.73
N PRO A 15 38.84 42.28 29.74
CA PRO A 15 37.41 42.41 30.00
C PRO A 15 36.76 41.02 30.19
N THR A 16 36.15 40.82 31.36
CA THR A 16 35.31 39.65 31.68
C THR A 16 34.30 39.31 30.56
N PRO A 17 34.20 38.04 30.12
CA PRO A 17 33.21 37.64 29.12
C PRO A 17 31.80 37.49 29.74
N PRO A 18 30.72 37.75 28.97
CA PRO A 18 29.35 37.66 29.46
C PRO A 18 28.92 36.21 29.72
N SER A 19 28.03 36.04 30.70
CA SER A 19 27.44 34.75 31.09
C SER A 19 26.73 34.07 29.91
N GLY A 20 27.37 33.06 29.33
CA GLY A 20 26.77 32.18 28.34
C GLY A 20 25.78 31.22 29.01
N THR A 21 24.58 31.15 28.44
CA THR A 21 23.60 30.08 28.66
C THR A 21 24.29 28.73 28.47
N ARG A 22 24.35 27.91 29.53
CA ARG A 22 24.86 26.55 29.47
C ARG A 22 23.89 25.74 28.60
N VAL A 23 24.22 25.58 27.32
CA VAL A 23 23.63 24.53 26.50
C VAL A 23 24.35 23.26 26.93
N ASP A 24 23.68 22.45 27.74
CA ASP A 24 24.16 21.10 28.05
C ASP A 24 24.07 20.29 26.75
N VAL A 25 25.13 20.38 25.96
CA VAL A 25 25.38 19.45 24.86
C VAL A 25 25.94 18.20 25.52
N ASP A 26 25.10 17.17 25.67
CA ASP A 26 25.57 15.82 25.93
C ASP A 26 26.41 15.36 24.73
N VAL A 27 27.70 15.69 24.76
CA VAL A 27 28.71 15.20 23.83
C VAL A 27 29.14 13.83 24.33
N ASP A 28 28.60 12.78 23.71
CA ASP A 28 29.17 11.45 23.84
C ASP A 28 30.60 11.44 23.24
N VAL A 29 31.55 10.87 23.97
CA VAL A 29 33.01 10.92 23.72
C VAL A 29 33.42 10.17 22.45
N ASN A 30 32.49 9.49 21.79
CA ASN A 30 32.69 8.86 20.51
C ASN A 30 31.82 9.58 19.47
N GLY A 31 32.44 10.31 18.53
CA GLY A 31 31.79 11.10 17.47
C GLY A 31 30.94 10.33 16.45
N ALA A 32 30.39 9.17 16.81
CA ALA A 32 29.34 8.49 16.08
C ALA A 32 27.99 9.11 16.49
N ARG A 33 27.45 9.95 15.62
CA ARG A 33 26.04 10.37 15.68
C ARG A 33 25.20 9.10 15.62
N GLU A 34 24.65 8.63 16.74
CA GLU A 34 23.65 7.56 16.68
C GLU A 34 22.57 7.99 15.67
N PRO A 35 22.20 7.16 14.68
CA PRO A 35 21.08 7.47 13.82
C PRO A 35 19.85 7.48 14.72
N GLY A 36 19.45 8.67 15.17
CA GLY A 36 18.34 8.88 16.07
C GLY A 36 17.12 8.14 15.53
N ARG A 37 16.79 7.02 16.17
CA ARG A 37 15.59 6.25 15.85
C ARG A 37 14.44 7.19 16.14
N ASP A 38 13.84 7.75 15.10
CA ASP A 38 12.74 8.70 15.21
C ASP A 38 11.57 8.03 15.95
N ARG A 39 11.56 8.18 17.28
CA ARG A 39 10.63 7.57 18.24
C ARG A 39 9.24 8.20 18.18
N ARG A 40 8.99 9.12 17.25
CA ARG A 40 7.68 9.74 17.05
C ARG A 40 6.65 8.69 16.64
N GLY A 41 5.51 8.72 17.31
CA GLY A 41 4.37 7.88 16.96
C GLY A 41 3.78 8.24 15.59
N PRO A 42 3.04 7.33 14.94
CA PRO A 42 2.46 7.56 13.61
C PRO A 42 1.55 8.81 13.57
N ILE A 43 0.78 9.04 14.63
CA ILE A 43 -0.11 10.20 14.75
C ILE A 43 0.67 11.52 14.81
N GLN A 44 1.80 11.54 15.53
CA GLN A 44 2.65 12.73 15.62
C GLN A 44 3.28 13.06 14.26
N ARG A 45 3.69 12.06 13.48
CA ARG A 45 4.22 12.28 12.13
C ARG A 45 3.17 12.88 11.19
N ILE A 46 1.92 12.44 11.29
CA ILE A 46 0.80 13.00 10.49
C ILE A 46 0.54 14.44 10.91
N ARG A 47 0.47 14.72 12.22
CA ARG A 47 0.26 16.08 12.75
C ARG A 47 1.39 17.03 12.37
N ASP A 48 2.63 16.59 12.49
CA ASP A 48 3.81 17.37 12.10
C ASP A 48 3.85 17.60 10.59
N TRP A 49 3.38 16.64 9.79
CA TRP A 49 3.27 16.81 8.35
C TRP A 49 2.17 17.79 7.96
N SER A 50 1.00 17.73 8.61
CA SER A 50 -0.12 18.63 8.31
C SER A 50 0.15 20.06 8.78
N ALA A 51 0.91 20.25 9.86
CA ALA A 51 1.29 21.56 10.38
C ALA A 51 2.47 22.22 9.63
N ARG A 52 3.12 21.53 8.68
CA ARG A 52 4.22 22.12 7.88
C ARG A 52 3.69 23.14 6.89
N GLU A 53 4.52 24.11 6.56
CA GLU A 53 4.26 25.05 5.47
C GLU A 53 4.32 24.32 4.11
N TRP A 54 3.30 24.57 3.28
CA TRP A 54 3.14 23.95 1.97
C TRP A 54 3.58 24.91 0.87
N ASP A 55 4.77 24.69 0.34
CA ASP A 55 5.25 25.43 -0.83
C ASP A 55 4.41 25.11 -2.08
N GLY A 56 4.26 26.07 -2.98
CA GLY A 56 3.54 25.90 -4.26
C GLY A 56 3.94 24.63 -5.03
N PRO A 57 5.24 24.36 -5.27
CA PRO A 57 5.68 23.13 -5.95
C PRO A 57 5.31 21.84 -5.21
N ARG A 58 5.22 21.85 -3.87
CA ARG A 58 4.82 20.67 -3.08
C ARG A 58 3.32 20.41 -3.23
N ILE A 59 2.51 21.46 -3.19
CA ILE A 59 1.07 21.39 -3.44
C ILE A 59 0.81 20.77 -4.81
N TRP A 60 1.51 21.24 -5.85
CA TRP A 60 1.36 20.70 -7.20
C TRP A 60 1.73 19.23 -7.32
N ARG A 61 2.85 18.81 -6.73
CA ARG A 61 3.26 17.40 -6.73
C ARG A 61 2.21 16.53 -6.04
N PHE A 62 1.77 16.95 -4.85
CA PHE A 62 0.74 16.22 -4.11
C PHE A 62 -0.58 16.15 -4.87
N ALA A 63 -1.03 17.27 -5.45
CA ALA A 63 -2.25 17.33 -6.24
C ALA A 63 -2.16 16.40 -7.47
N LEU A 64 -1.03 16.39 -8.18
CA LEU A 64 -0.82 15.48 -9.31
C LEU A 64 -0.83 14.01 -8.88
N THR A 65 -0.12 13.68 -7.80
CA THR A 65 -0.11 12.30 -7.28
C THR A 65 -1.52 11.86 -6.86
N ALA A 66 -2.22 12.69 -6.08
CA ALA A 66 -3.58 12.40 -5.63
C ALA A 66 -4.54 12.27 -6.81
N PHE A 67 -4.49 13.21 -7.76
CA PHE A 67 -5.28 13.15 -8.99
C PHE A 67 -5.00 11.87 -9.76
N SER A 68 -3.73 11.53 -9.99
CA SER A 68 -3.35 10.34 -10.78
C SER A 68 -3.88 9.06 -10.15
N LEU A 69 -3.70 8.89 -8.84
CA LEU A 69 -4.17 7.71 -8.11
C LEU A 69 -5.70 7.63 -8.07
N VAL A 70 -6.37 8.72 -7.69
CA VAL A 70 -7.85 8.75 -7.63
C VAL A 70 -8.44 8.51 -9.01
N PHE A 71 -7.92 9.17 -10.04
CA PHE A 71 -8.40 9.04 -11.41
C PHE A 71 -8.23 7.61 -11.94
N THR A 72 -7.02 7.06 -11.86
CA THR A 72 -6.77 5.69 -12.35
C THR A 72 -7.56 4.64 -11.59
N THR A 73 -7.62 4.72 -10.26
CA THR A 73 -8.41 3.79 -9.44
C THR A 73 -9.91 3.93 -9.72
N THR A 74 -10.44 5.15 -9.89
CA THR A 74 -11.86 5.36 -10.20
C THR A 74 -12.23 4.78 -11.55
N ILE A 75 -11.34 4.87 -12.56
CA ILE A 75 -11.58 4.22 -13.86
C ILE A 75 -11.66 2.70 -13.69
N VAL A 76 -10.69 2.09 -13.00
CA VAL A 76 -10.71 0.64 -12.77
C VAL A 76 -11.99 0.22 -12.03
N MET A 77 -12.35 0.94 -10.97
CA MET A 77 -13.58 0.75 -10.19
C MET A 77 -14.84 0.78 -11.08
N ASN A 78 -14.96 1.80 -11.95
CA ASN A 78 -16.07 1.90 -12.89
C ASN A 78 -16.15 0.72 -13.87
N VAL A 79 -15.00 0.25 -14.37
CA VAL A 79 -14.96 -0.87 -15.32
C VAL A 79 -15.34 -2.20 -14.65
N VAL A 80 -14.99 -2.39 -13.37
CA VAL A 80 -15.43 -3.57 -12.60
C VAL A 80 -16.86 -3.43 -12.03
N HIS A 81 -17.63 -2.44 -12.48
CA HIS A 81 -19.00 -2.16 -12.02
C HIS A 81 -19.10 -1.92 -10.50
N LEU A 82 -18.09 -1.25 -9.94
CA LEU A 82 -18.10 -0.68 -8.60
C LEU A 82 -18.00 0.84 -8.75
N ASN A 83 -19.10 1.55 -8.90
CA ASN A 83 -19.10 2.96 -9.24
C ASN A 83 -19.23 3.85 -7.98
N PRO A 84 -18.13 4.47 -7.49
CA PRO A 84 -18.20 5.33 -6.32
C PRO A 84 -18.99 6.64 -6.56
N LEU A 85 -19.24 7.00 -7.82
CA LEU A 85 -19.96 8.22 -8.22
C LEU A 85 -21.46 7.97 -8.47
N SER A 86 -21.85 6.72 -8.72
CA SER A 86 -23.24 6.32 -8.96
C SER A 86 -23.51 4.93 -8.36
N PRO A 87 -23.77 4.84 -7.04
CA PRO A 87 -23.94 3.57 -6.34
C PRO A 87 -25.13 2.71 -6.82
N GLY A 88 -26.06 3.30 -7.59
CA GLY A 88 -27.23 2.59 -8.13
C GLY A 88 -26.94 1.70 -9.34
N SER A 89 -25.72 1.70 -9.88
CA SER A 89 -25.31 0.90 -11.04
C SER A 89 -24.33 -0.23 -10.70
N ASP A 90 -24.19 -0.55 -9.41
CA ASP A 90 -23.16 -1.47 -8.92
C ASP A 90 -23.61 -2.93 -9.05
N LEU A 91 -23.16 -3.60 -10.11
CA LEU A 91 -23.44 -5.04 -10.32
C LEU A 91 -22.66 -5.95 -9.36
N ILE A 92 -21.64 -5.39 -8.71
CA ILE A 92 -20.77 -6.15 -7.82
C ILE A 92 -21.48 -6.56 -6.53
N PHE A 93 -22.49 -5.80 -6.10
CA PHE A 93 -23.29 -6.07 -4.90
C PHE A 93 -24.55 -6.89 -5.19
N ASP A 94 -24.83 -7.22 -6.44
CA ASP A 94 -25.93 -8.12 -6.77
C ASP A 94 -25.65 -9.52 -6.20
N ASP A 95 -26.64 -10.08 -5.52
CA ASP A 95 -26.58 -11.42 -4.91
C ASP A 95 -26.77 -12.51 -5.98
N ASN A 96 -25.77 -12.62 -6.85
CA ASN A 96 -25.64 -13.69 -7.80
C ASN A 96 -24.23 -14.29 -7.73
N THR A 97 -24.13 -15.59 -7.99
CA THR A 97 -22.84 -16.27 -8.10
C THR A 97 -22.09 -15.74 -9.31
N PRO A 98 -20.79 -15.41 -9.17
CA PRO A 98 -20.01 -15.00 -10.32
C PRO A 98 -19.92 -16.13 -11.35
N THR A 99 -19.97 -15.75 -12.62
CA THR A 99 -19.87 -16.65 -13.77
C THR A 99 -18.87 -16.08 -14.77
N GLY A 100 -18.17 -16.94 -15.49
CA GLY A 100 -17.15 -16.55 -16.47
C GLY A 100 -15.96 -17.49 -16.39
N GLY A 101 -15.63 -18.14 -17.51
CA GLY A 101 -14.60 -19.19 -17.62
C GLY A 101 -14.42 -20.01 -16.35
N ASP A 102 -13.23 -19.98 -15.77
CA ASP A 102 -12.88 -20.78 -14.58
C ASP A 102 -13.45 -20.21 -13.27
N PHE A 103 -13.87 -18.94 -13.24
CA PHE A 103 -14.33 -18.29 -11.99
C PHE A 103 -15.58 -18.97 -11.43
N GLY A 104 -16.45 -19.48 -12.30
CA GLY A 104 -17.61 -20.29 -11.91
C GLY A 104 -17.24 -21.62 -11.25
N ALA A 105 -16.09 -22.21 -11.61
CA ALA A 105 -15.59 -23.43 -10.97
C ALA A 105 -15.07 -23.15 -9.55
N HIS A 106 -14.58 -21.94 -9.29
CA HIS A 106 -14.08 -21.52 -7.98
C HIS A 106 -15.17 -21.26 -6.94
N VAL A 107 -16.45 -21.26 -7.32
CA VAL A 107 -17.59 -21.11 -6.38
C VAL A 107 -17.63 -22.26 -5.36
N TRP A 108 -17.21 -23.47 -5.74
CA TRP A 108 -17.29 -24.63 -4.85
C TRP A 108 -16.21 -24.64 -3.76
N GLY A 109 -14.96 -24.28 -4.09
CA GLY A 109 -13.81 -24.44 -3.19
C GLY A 109 -13.96 -23.73 -1.84
N PRO A 110 -14.20 -22.40 -1.82
CA PRO A 110 -14.32 -21.65 -0.57
C PRO A 110 -15.53 -22.09 0.27
N ALA A 111 -16.63 -22.50 -0.36
CA ALA A 111 -17.77 -23.10 0.33
C ALA A 111 -17.37 -24.41 1.02
N PHE A 112 -16.65 -25.30 0.32
CA PHE A 112 -16.13 -26.53 0.92
C PHE A 112 -15.14 -26.25 2.06
N LEU A 113 -14.28 -25.24 1.92
CA LEU A 113 -13.36 -24.78 2.96
C LEU A 113 -14.12 -24.36 4.23
N ARG A 114 -15.15 -23.52 4.06
CA ARG A 114 -16.02 -23.02 5.14
C ARG A 114 -16.74 -24.15 5.86
N ASP A 115 -17.35 -25.07 5.10
CA ASP A 115 -18.31 -26.02 5.65
C ASP A 115 -17.66 -27.30 6.18
N HIS A 116 -16.51 -27.72 5.62
CA HIS A 116 -15.89 -29.01 5.95
C HIS A 116 -14.48 -28.92 6.55
N LEU A 117 -13.66 -27.96 6.11
CA LEU A 117 -12.25 -27.91 6.50
C LEU A 117 -12.00 -27.02 7.72
N LEU A 118 -12.50 -25.78 7.72
CA LEU A 118 -12.32 -24.82 8.80
C LEU A 118 -12.90 -25.28 10.15
N PRO A 119 -14.08 -25.95 10.23
CA PRO A 119 -14.59 -26.48 11.49
C PRO A 119 -13.65 -27.52 12.12
N SER A 120 -12.87 -28.21 11.29
CA SER A 120 -11.85 -29.18 11.70
C SER A 120 -10.46 -28.55 11.86
N TRP A 121 -10.34 -27.23 11.77
CA TRP A 121 -9.08 -26.48 11.79
C TRP A 121 -8.07 -26.93 10.72
N ARG A 122 -8.58 -27.31 9.54
CA ARG A 122 -7.77 -27.74 8.40
C ARG A 122 -7.86 -26.72 7.27
N LEU A 123 -6.77 -26.64 6.49
CA LEU A 123 -6.69 -25.81 5.28
C LEU A 123 -6.68 -26.66 4.00
N ASN A 124 -6.54 -27.99 4.12
CA ASN A 124 -6.60 -28.92 3.01
C ASN A 124 -7.31 -30.21 3.43
N GLY A 125 -7.74 -30.99 2.45
CA GLY A 125 -8.43 -32.25 2.72
C GLY A 125 -8.73 -33.06 1.47
N TRP A 126 -9.66 -33.99 1.60
CA TRP A 126 -10.14 -34.83 0.51
C TRP A 126 -11.65 -34.65 0.41
N SER A 127 -12.15 -34.32 -0.78
CA SER A 127 -13.58 -34.29 -1.07
C SER A 127 -13.97 -35.54 -1.86
N MET A 128 -15.20 -36.02 -1.66
CA MET A 128 -15.82 -37.08 -2.47
C MET A 128 -16.76 -36.53 -3.55
N ASP A 129 -16.80 -35.21 -3.75
CA ASP A 129 -17.78 -34.55 -4.63
C ASP A 129 -17.56 -34.86 -6.13
N TRP A 130 -16.34 -35.29 -6.53
CA TRP A 130 -16.01 -35.70 -7.90
C TRP A 130 -15.45 -37.12 -7.99
N TYR A 131 -16.00 -37.95 -8.89
CA TYR A 131 -15.50 -39.29 -9.23
C TYR A 131 -15.12 -40.15 -8.00
N ALA A 132 -13.85 -40.51 -7.83
CA ALA A 132 -13.30 -41.28 -6.71
C ALA A 132 -12.80 -40.38 -5.57
N GLY A 133 -13.13 -39.09 -5.62
CA GLY A 133 -12.66 -38.02 -4.77
C GLY A 133 -11.47 -37.26 -5.33
N MET A 134 -11.20 -36.11 -4.75
CA MET A 134 -10.10 -35.22 -5.15
C MET A 134 -9.43 -34.54 -3.94
N PRO A 135 -8.12 -34.26 -4.01
CA PRO A 135 -7.43 -33.49 -2.99
C PRO A 135 -7.81 -32.01 -3.10
N VAL A 136 -8.35 -31.45 -2.03
CA VAL A 136 -8.78 -30.05 -1.95
C VAL A 136 -7.66 -29.21 -1.33
N TYR A 137 -7.34 -28.06 -1.94
CA TYR A 137 -6.32 -27.12 -1.47
C TYR A 137 -4.92 -27.74 -1.26
N ARG A 138 -4.59 -28.77 -2.05
CA ARG A 138 -3.25 -29.35 -2.10
C ARG A 138 -2.34 -28.59 -3.08
N PHE A 139 -2.92 -28.11 -4.18
CA PHE A 139 -2.20 -27.48 -5.29
C PHE A 139 -2.70 -26.06 -5.62
N TYR A 140 -3.70 -25.57 -4.90
CA TYR A 140 -4.29 -24.24 -5.08
C TYR A 140 -3.93 -23.32 -3.91
N MET A 141 -3.89 -22.02 -4.15
CA MET A 141 -3.66 -21.05 -3.08
C MET A 141 -4.88 -20.98 -2.16
N VAL A 142 -4.64 -21.16 -0.86
CA VAL A 142 -5.70 -21.11 0.16
C VAL A 142 -6.08 -19.69 0.54
N LEU A 143 -5.17 -18.73 0.34
CA LEU A 143 -5.36 -17.35 0.79
C LEU A 143 -6.58 -16.66 0.14
N PRO A 144 -6.81 -16.73 -1.19
CA PRO A 144 -8.00 -16.13 -1.78
C PRO A 144 -9.30 -16.74 -1.22
N ALA A 145 -9.33 -18.07 -1.02
CA ALA A 145 -10.49 -18.74 -0.46
C ALA A 145 -10.76 -18.35 1.00
N LEU A 146 -9.71 -18.19 1.83
CA LEU A 146 -9.87 -17.68 3.19
C LEU A 146 -10.38 -16.24 3.21
N ALA A 147 -9.88 -15.39 2.31
CA ALA A 147 -10.36 -14.02 2.19
C ALA A 147 -11.85 -13.97 1.83
N ILE A 148 -12.29 -14.83 0.89
CA ILE A 148 -13.70 -14.96 0.54
C ILE A 148 -14.53 -15.38 1.75
N VAL A 149 -14.14 -16.46 2.43
CA VAL A 149 -14.89 -16.97 3.60
C VAL A 149 -14.94 -15.93 4.72
N LEU A 150 -13.90 -15.13 4.89
CA LEU A 150 -13.91 -14.03 5.85
C LEU A 150 -14.92 -12.94 5.47
N VAL A 151 -14.96 -12.53 4.20
CA VAL A 151 -15.91 -11.52 3.71
C VAL A 151 -17.35 -12.06 3.68
N ASP A 152 -17.53 -13.34 3.41
CA ASP A 152 -18.82 -14.07 3.45
C ASP A 152 -19.49 -14.03 4.85
N THR A 153 -18.73 -13.76 5.92
CA THR A 153 -19.32 -13.60 7.27
C THR A 153 -20.20 -12.35 7.42
N VAL A 154 -20.02 -11.36 6.55
CA VAL A 154 -20.72 -10.06 6.61
C VAL A 154 -21.48 -9.71 5.33
N LEU A 155 -21.13 -10.33 4.20
CA LEU A 155 -21.74 -10.09 2.89
C LEU A 155 -22.17 -11.42 2.25
N PRO A 156 -23.16 -11.42 1.33
CA PRO A 156 -23.54 -12.65 0.62
C PRO A 156 -22.36 -13.27 -0.14
N TYR A 157 -22.34 -14.60 -0.22
CA TYR A 157 -21.23 -15.36 -0.80
C TYR A 157 -20.85 -14.91 -2.22
N GLY A 158 -21.84 -14.67 -3.08
CA GLY A 158 -21.60 -14.19 -4.45
C GLY A 158 -20.90 -12.83 -4.49
N VAL A 159 -21.30 -11.92 -3.59
CA VAL A 159 -20.69 -10.60 -3.44
C VAL A 159 -19.27 -10.72 -2.88
N ALA A 160 -19.05 -11.56 -1.87
CA ALA A 160 -17.74 -11.80 -1.28
C ALA A 160 -16.73 -12.31 -2.33
N MET A 161 -17.15 -13.26 -3.17
CA MET A 161 -16.34 -13.78 -4.28
C MET A 161 -15.94 -12.67 -5.25
N LYS A 162 -16.90 -11.86 -5.72
CA LYS A 162 -16.63 -10.77 -6.66
C LYS A 162 -15.67 -9.72 -6.08
N LEU A 163 -15.90 -9.30 -4.84
CA LEU A 163 -15.05 -8.30 -4.17
C LEU A 163 -13.61 -8.77 -4.02
N VAL A 164 -13.39 -10.02 -3.60
CA VAL A 164 -12.05 -10.58 -3.48
C VAL A 164 -11.40 -10.77 -4.84
N GLY A 165 -12.17 -11.12 -5.89
CA GLY A 165 -11.66 -11.22 -7.26
C GLY A 165 -11.16 -9.88 -7.81
N VAL A 166 -11.88 -8.78 -7.57
CA VAL A 166 -11.53 -7.48 -8.16
C VAL A 166 -10.56 -6.65 -7.32
N ILE A 167 -10.32 -6.98 -6.04
CA ILE A 167 -9.48 -6.16 -5.14
C ILE A 167 -8.06 -6.00 -5.67
N GLY A 168 -7.52 -7.03 -6.33
CA GLY A 168 -6.20 -6.99 -6.98
C GLY A 168 -6.16 -5.96 -8.11
N LEU A 169 -7.20 -5.92 -8.96
CA LEU A 169 -7.32 -4.96 -10.06
C LEU A 169 -7.45 -3.53 -9.54
N ILE A 170 -8.32 -3.31 -8.55
CA ILE A 170 -8.56 -1.99 -7.95
C ILE A 170 -7.28 -1.42 -7.32
N THR A 171 -6.49 -2.27 -6.68
CA THR A 171 -5.24 -1.86 -6.02
C THR A 171 -4.04 -1.78 -6.96
N PHE A 172 -4.16 -2.30 -8.19
CA PHE A 172 -3.05 -2.39 -9.14
C PHE A 172 -2.40 -1.04 -9.50
N PRO A 173 -3.15 0.04 -9.84
CA PRO A 173 -2.53 1.34 -10.14
C PRO A 173 -1.74 1.91 -8.95
N ILE A 174 -2.25 1.70 -7.73
CA ILE A 174 -1.58 2.11 -6.50
C ILE A 174 -0.30 1.31 -6.29
N ALA A 175 -0.31 0.01 -6.55
CA ALA A 175 0.87 -0.85 -6.47
C ALA A 175 1.95 -0.42 -7.47
N CYS A 176 1.58 -0.10 -8.72
CA CYS A 176 2.52 0.41 -9.72
C CYS A 176 3.15 1.75 -9.30
N TRP A 177 2.35 2.67 -8.78
CA TRP A 177 2.86 3.92 -8.22
C TRP A 177 3.80 3.67 -7.02
N ALA A 178 3.41 2.78 -6.11
CA ALA A 178 4.19 2.45 -4.92
C ALA A 178 5.53 1.85 -5.32
N PHE A 179 5.56 0.94 -6.31
CA PHE A 179 6.79 0.44 -6.90
C PHE A 179 7.68 1.59 -7.40
N GLY A 180 7.11 2.52 -8.17
CA GLY A 180 7.83 3.69 -8.66
C GLY A 180 8.44 4.56 -7.54
N ARG A 181 7.68 4.76 -6.45
CA ARG A 181 8.14 5.55 -5.28
C ARG A 181 9.20 4.82 -4.47
N LEU A 182 9.03 3.53 -4.21
CA LEU A 182 9.95 2.70 -3.44
C LEU A 182 11.28 2.52 -4.18
N ALA A 183 11.25 2.46 -5.51
CA ALA A 183 12.43 2.46 -6.37
C ALA A 183 13.13 3.83 -6.48
N ARG A 184 12.57 4.88 -5.85
CA ARG A 184 13.11 6.26 -5.84
C ARG A 184 13.28 6.88 -7.23
N PHE A 185 12.39 6.58 -8.18
CA PHE A 185 12.41 7.26 -9.47
C PHE A 185 12.14 8.76 -9.34
N ALA A 186 12.71 9.53 -10.27
CA ALA A 186 12.52 10.97 -10.33
C ALA A 186 11.06 11.33 -10.63
N TYR A 187 10.55 12.39 -10.01
CA TYR A 187 9.22 12.91 -10.33
C TYR A 187 9.18 13.40 -11.80
N PRO A 188 8.10 13.11 -12.57
CA PRO A 188 6.83 12.47 -12.20
C PRO A 188 6.72 10.98 -12.61
N ILE A 189 7.83 10.24 -12.68
CA ILE A 189 7.83 8.84 -13.13
C ILE A 189 6.91 7.93 -12.28
N PRO A 190 6.86 8.02 -10.94
CA PRO A 190 5.95 7.20 -10.15
C PRO A 190 4.48 7.39 -10.50
N GLU A 191 4.05 8.61 -10.82
CA GLU A 191 2.69 8.91 -11.26
C GLU A 191 2.41 8.26 -12.63
N MET A 192 3.37 8.29 -13.54
CA MET A 192 3.25 7.63 -14.85
C MET A 192 3.09 6.12 -14.71
N PHE A 193 3.70 5.48 -13.71
CA PHE A 193 3.48 4.06 -13.44
C PHE A 193 2.03 3.73 -13.06
N ALA A 194 1.31 4.62 -12.39
CA ALA A 194 -0.13 4.40 -12.12
C ALA A 194 -0.94 4.33 -13.42
N PHE A 195 -0.63 5.23 -14.37
CA PHE A 195 -1.27 5.23 -15.70
C PHE A 195 -0.83 4.03 -16.56
N ALA A 196 0.43 3.62 -16.47
CA ALA A 196 0.89 2.39 -17.12
C ALA A 196 0.16 1.16 -16.55
N GLY A 197 -0.02 1.10 -15.24
CA GLY A 197 -0.81 0.06 -14.58
C GLY A 197 -2.27 0.06 -15.03
N LEU A 198 -2.89 1.24 -15.17
CA LEU A 198 -4.23 1.38 -15.74
C LEU A 198 -4.28 0.85 -17.18
N ALA A 199 -3.33 1.25 -18.03
CA ALA A 199 -3.28 0.80 -19.42
C ALA A 199 -3.12 -0.72 -19.53
N PHE A 200 -2.32 -1.33 -18.65
CA PHE A 200 -2.17 -2.78 -18.55
C PHE A 200 -3.47 -3.47 -18.11
N VAL A 201 -4.15 -2.96 -17.09
CA VAL A 201 -5.42 -3.52 -16.62
C VAL A 201 -6.49 -3.47 -17.71
N LEU A 202 -6.51 -2.39 -18.51
CA LEU A 202 -7.45 -2.20 -19.61
C LEU A 202 -7.03 -2.87 -20.93
N ASP A 203 -5.83 -3.45 -21.00
CA ASP A 203 -5.42 -4.20 -22.18
C ASP A 203 -6.33 -5.41 -22.37
N GLU A 204 -6.81 -5.62 -23.60
CA GLU A 204 -7.71 -6.72 -23.96
C GLU A 204 -7.01 -7.88 -24.65
N SER A 205 -5.70 -7.78 -24.82
CA SER A 205 -4.89 -8.77 -25.55
C SER A 205 -4.86 -10.11 -24.82
N PHE A 206 -4.87 -10.12 -23.48
CA PHE A 206 -4.95 -11.35 -22.68
C PHE A 206 -6.39 -11.68 -22.31
N THR A 207 -6.82 -12.89 -22.64
CA THR A 207 -8.18 -13.38 -22.34
C THR A 207 -8.20 -14.52 -21.34
N ILE A 208 -7.07 -15.22 -21.16
CA ILE A 208 -6.93 -16.41 -20.29
C ILE A 208 -5.67 -16.42 -19.41
N TYR A 209 -4.68 -15.58 -19.72
CA TYR A 209 -3.35 -15.64 -19.10
C TYR A 209 -3.22 -14.85 -17.81
N GLY A 210 -4.23 -14.05 -17.48
CA GLY A 210 -4.28 -13.34 -16.23
C GLY A 210 -3.76 -11.91 -16.24
N GLY A 211 -3.85 -11.27 -15.08
CA GLY A 211 -3.28 -9.96 -14.77
C GLY A 211 -4.03 -8.73 -15.31
N ASN A 212 -4.75 -8.84 -16.43
CA ASN A 212 -5.61 -7.77 -16.93
C ASN A 212 -7.09 -8.00 -16.56
N LEU A 213 -7.93 -6.98 -16.75
CA LEU A 213 -9.32 -7.01 -16.33
C LEU A 213 -10.12 -8.11 -17.04
N LYS A 214 -9.92 -8.25 -18.36
CA LYS A 214 -10.61 -9.22 -19.19
C LYS A 214 -10.35 -10.66 -18.73
N SER A 215 -9.09 -11.02 -18.47
CA SER A 215 -8.73 -12.37 -18.03
C SER A 215 -9.08 -12.63 -16.57
N THR A 216 -8.97 -11.63 -15.69
CA THR A 216 -9.31 -11.78 -14.27
C THR A 216 -10.81 -12.00 -14.09
N MET A 217 -11.63 -11.23 -14.82
CA MET A 217 -13.09 -11.41 -14.79
C MET A 217 -13.55 -12.67 -15.55
N ALA A 218 -12.75 -13.16 -16.50
CA ALA A 218 -13.04 -14.37 -17.26
C ALA A 218 -12.59 -15.67 -16.58
N GLY A 219 -11.81 -15.65 -15.49
CA GLY A 219 -11.50 -16.91 -14.80
C GLY A 219 -10.21 -17.04 -14.01
N GLU A 220 -9.26 -16.11 -14.08
CA GLU A 220 -8.03 -16.27 -13.29
C GLU A 220 -8.31 -16.00 -11.80
N PHE A 221 -8.68 -17.06 -11.06
CA PHE A 221 -8.79 -17.04 -9.61
C PHE A 221 -8.00 -18.23 -9.04
N SER A 222 -6.67 -18.11 -8.93
CA SER A 222 -5.76 -19.21 -8.55
C SER A 222 -4.93 -18.91 -7.30
#